data_AF-X5PUG9-F1
#
_entry.id   AF-X5PUG9-F1
#
_cell.length_a   1.000
_cell.length_b   1.000
_cell.length_c   1.000
_cell.angle_alpha   90.00
_cell.angle_beta   90.00
_cell.angle_gamma   90.00
#
_symmetry.space_group_name_H-M   'P 1'
#
loop_
_entity.id
_entity.type
_entity.pdbx_description
1 polymer ?
#
loop_
_entity_poly.entity_id
_entity_poly.type
_entity_poly.pdbx_seq_one_letter_code
_entity_poly.pdbx_strand_id
1 'polypeptide(L)'
;MTFSSSLSVADGLLVLDASVVINVIGSGSSERILSALPTPPLVSSYAIQEIVGGGRNDASIITALLDRNVMIRADLTHPANVVFASLVSGSTSDTLGDGEAATIAIAKDIGGVAMIDEKQGWRIAGGRFPDLQLATTVDLLALPSISECLGQSEFRQAVLNALTEARMQVREHQLEWVIAQIGVEAAVGCRSLARLMRVRSAEPHKAVG
;
A
#
# COMPACT_ATOMS: atom_id res chain seq x y z
N MET A 1 -1.57 18.49 -12.34
CA MET A 1 -2.69 17.53 -12.35
C MET A 1 -2.86 17.03 -10.93
N THR A 2 -4.03 17.23 -10.33
CA THR A 2 -4.33 16.71 -8.99
C THR A 2 -4.52 15.21 -9.13
N PHE A 3 -3.62 14.43 -8.53
CA PHE A 3 -3.83 13.00 -8.34
C PHE A 3 -5.14 12.81 -7.56
N SER A 4 -6.03 11.98 -8.10
CA SER A 4 -7.15 11.45 -7.34
C SER A 4 -6.74 10.06 -6.88
N SER A 5 -6.88 9.79 -5.59
CA SER A 5 -6.74 8.42 -5.07
C SER A 5 -7.66 7.50 -5.87
N SER A 6 -7.21 6.27 -6.14
CA SER A 6 -8.11 5.23 -6.65
C SER A 6 -9.08 4.73 -5.58
N LEU A 7 -8.93 5.18 -4.32
CA LEU A 7 -9.81 4.91 -3.20
C LEU A 7 -10.80 6.07 -2.96
N SER A 8 -12.05 5.71 -2.74
CA SER A 8 -13.08 6.51 -2.10
C SER A 8 -13.36 5.97 -0.69
N VAL A 9 -13.91 6.81 0.19
CA VAL A 9 -14.28 6.41 1.56
C VAL A 9 -15.33 5.27 1.57
N ALA A 10 -16.01 5.02 0.46
CA ALA A 10 -16.99 3.95 0.30
C ALA A 10 -16.42 2.65 -0.32
N ASP A 11 -15.12 2.61 -0.65
CA ASP A 11 -14.53 1.53 -1.43
C ASP A 11 -14.22 0.30 -0.56
N GLY A 12 -15.28 -0.46 -0.29
CA GLY A 12 -15.20 -1.84 0.18
C GLY A 12 -14.34 -2.06 1.43
N LEU A 13 -14.03 -3.33 1.70
CA LEU A 13 -13.11 -3.70 2.76
C LEU A 13 -11.70 -3.77 2.20
N LEU A 14 -10.77 -3.03 2.80
CA LEU A 14 -9.37 -3.01 2.37
C LEU A 14 -8.64 -4.26 2.87
N VAL A 15 -7.88 -4.91 1.98
CA VAL A 15 -7.01 -6.03 2.32
C VAL A 15 -5.56 -5.64 2.02
N LEU A 16 -4.72 -5.63 3.05
CA LEU A 16 -3.40 -5.06 3.02
C LEU A 16 -2.34 -6.16 2.87
N ASP A 17 -1.51 -6.00 1.84
CA ASP A 17 -0.29 -6.79 1.71
C ASP A 17 0.76 -6.38 2.76
N ALA A 18 1.73 -7.27 3.03
CA ALA A 18 2.81 -7.04 3.97
C ALA A 18 3.56 -5.73 3.69
N SER A 19 3.87 -5.42 2.42
CA SER A 19 4.62 -4.20 2.09
C SER A 19 3.85 -2.94 2.46
N VAL A 20 2.52 -2.96 2.30
CA VAL A 20 1.64 -1.82 2.62
C VAL A 20 1.61 -1.61 4.12
N VAL A 21 1.46 -2.68 4.90
CA VAL A 21 1.50 -2.60 6.37
C VAL A 21 2.85 -2.09 6.85
N ILE A 22 3.96 -2.56 6.28
CA ILE A 22 5.32 -2.10 6.61
C ILE A 22 5.47 -0.60 6.31
N ASN A 23 4.94 -0.10 5.18
CA ASN A 23 4.97 1.32 4.86
C ASN A 23 4.16 2.16 5.86
N VAL A 24 2.99 1.66 6.27
CA VAL A 24 2.15 2.31 7.28
C VAL A 24 2.82 2.30 8.65
N ILE A 25 3.49 1.21 9.05
CA ILE A 25 4.30 1.14 10.28
C ILE A 25 5.47 2.13 10.20
N GLY A 26 6.22 2.10 9.10
CA GLY A 26 7.36 2.98 8.88
C GLY A 26 7.01 4.45 8.76
N SER A 27 5.74 4.80 8.55
CA SER A 27 5.28 6.20 8.66
C SER A 27 5.44 6.77 10.07
N GLY A 28 5.45 5.92 11.10
CA GLY A 28 5.44 6.31 12.51
C GLY A 28 4.06 6.68 13.07
N SER A 29 3.01 6.63 12.27
CA SER A 29 1.63 7.00 12.66
C SER A 29 0.60 5.90 12.34
N SER A 30 1.03 4.62 12.31
CA SER A 30 0.20 3.48 11.85
C SER A 30 -1.16 3.36 12.54
N GLU A 31 -1.20 3.41 13.88
CA GLU A 31 -2.46 3.28 14.64
C GLU A 31 -3.46 4.38 14.26
N ARG A 32 -2.99 5.62 14.09
CA ARG A 32 -3.84 6.76 13.72
C ARG A 32 -4.29 6.69 12.26
N ILE A 33 -3.40 6.32 11.34
CA ILE A 33 -3.72 6.16 9.92
C ILE A 33 -4.81 5.09 9.76
N LEU A 34 -4.63 3.92 10.36
CA LEU A 34 -5.56 2.81 10.21
C LEU A 34 -6.87 3.05 10.96
N SER A 35 -6.83 3.72 12.12
CA SER A 35 -8.05 4.09 12.87
C SER A 35 -8.88 5.20 12.20
N ALA A 36 -8.30 5.94 11.23
CA ALA A 36 -9.02 6.94 10.44
C ALA A 36 -9.80 6.33 9.26
N LEU A 37 -9.70 5.01 9.06
CA LEU A 37 -10.50 4.28 8.10
C LEU A 37 -11.91 3.99 8.66
N PRO A 38 -12.94 3.93 7.80
CA PRO A 38 -14.31 3.67 8.24
C PRO A 38 -14.49 2.28 8.85
N THR A 39 -13.67 1.32 8.43
CA THR A 39 -13.64 -0.05 8.95
C THR A 39 -12.20 -0.54 9.09
N PRO A 40 -11.89 -1.36 10.11
CA PRO A 40 -10.57 -1.96 10.24
C PRO A 40 -10.18 -2.76 8.98
N PRO A 41 -9.01 -2.49 8.38
CA PRO A 41 -8.53 -3.25 7.24
C PRO A 41 -8.17 -4.69 7.62
N LEU A 42 -8.24 -5.57 6.63
CA LEU A 42 -7.84 -6.96 6.74
C LEU A 42 -6.36 -7.14 6.40
N VAL A 43 -5.73 -8.12 7.03
CA VAL A 43 -4.39 -8.60 6.67
C VAL A 43 -4.36 -10.12 6.72
N SER A 44 -3.72 -10.74 5.72
CA SER A 44 -3.66 -12.20 5.63
C SER A 44 -2.67 -12.79 6.63
N SER A 45 -2.89 -14.05 7.02
CA SER A 45 -1.93 -14.83 7.83
C SER A 45 -0.54 -14.89 7.21
N TYR A 46 -0.45 -14.95 5.86
CA TYR A 46 0.81 -14.97 5.13
C TYR A 46 1.53 -13.63 5.20
N ALA A 47 0.80 -12.52 5.01
CA ALA A 47 1.37 -11.18 5.17
C ALA A 47 1.84 -10.91 6.60
N ILE A 48 1.08 -11.36 7.62
CA ILE A 48 1.52 -11.27 9.03
C ILE A 48 2.85 -12.01 9.24
N GLN A 49 2.98 -13.24 8.70
CA GLN A 49 4.21 -14.02 8.84
C GLN A 49 5.40 -13.32 8.18
N GLU A 50 5.21 -12.70 7.02
CA GLU A 50 6.24 -11.94 6.34
C GLU A 50 6.70 -10.72 7.16
N ILE A 51 5.76 -9.95 7.71
CA ILE A 51 6.05 -8.79 8.57
C ILE A 51 6.84 -9.23 9.82
N VAL A 52 6.39 -10.31 10.47
CA VAL A 52 7.06 -10.85 11.66
C VAL A 52 8.47 -11.37 11.32
N GLY A 53 8.66 -11.92 10.12
CA GLY A 53 9.96 -12.37 9.62
C GLY A 53 10.92 -11.24 9.23
N GLY A 54 10.40 -10.05 8.90
CA GLY A 54 11.18 -8.90 8.40
C GLY A 54 11.93 -8.11 9.49
N GLY A 55 11.40 -8.02 10.71
CA GLY A 55 12.05 -7.27 11.80
C GLY A 55 11.31 -7.26 13.14
N ARG A 56 12.06 -7.24 14.25
CA ARG A 56 11.50 -7.33 15.62
C ARG A 56 10.57 -6.15 15.97
N ASN A 57 10.84 -4.95 15.47
CA ASN A 57 10.01 -3.78 15.75
C ASN A 57 8.64 -3.91 15.06
N ASP A 58 8.63 -4.20 13.77
CA ASP A 58 7.41 -4.34 12.98
C ASP A 58 6.53 -5.48 13.50
N ALA A 59 7.14 -6.59 13.93
CA ALA A 59 6.45 -7.70 14.60
C ALA A 59 5.68 -7.27 15.86
N SER A 60 6.29 -6.41 16.69
CA SER A 60 5.63 -5.91 17.91
C SER A 60 4.48 -4.95 17.58
N ILE A 61 4.65 -4.12 16.56
CA ILE A 61 3.65 -3.14 16.15
C ILE A 61 2.45 -3.84 15.50
N ILE A 62 2.66 -4.80 14.58
CA ILE A 62 1.54 -5.52 13.98
C ILE A 62 0.75 -6.32 15.01
N THR A 63 1.43 -6.93 16.00
CA THR A 63 0.75 -7.62 17.10
C THR A 63 -0.13 -6.66 17.89
N ALA A 64 0.38 -5.48 18.24
CA ALA A 64 -0.40 -4.47 18.96
C ALA A 64 -1.60 -3.94 18.15
N LEU A 65 -1.46 -3.77 16.83
CA LEU A 65 -2.55 -3.34 15.95
C LEU A 65 -3.67 -4.39 15.87
N LEU A 66 -3.31 -5.67 15.82
CA LEU A 66 -4.25 -6.79 15.85
C LEU A 66 -4.95 -6.91 17.20
N ASP A 67 -4.19 -6.86 18.32
CA ASP A 67 -4.75 -6.96 19.68
C ASP A 67 -5.76 -5.84 19.98
N ARG A 68 -5.57 -4.66 19.38
CA ARG A 68 -6.44 -3.49 19.51
C ARG A 68 -7.58 -3.46 18.50
N ASN A 69 -7.69 -4.46 17.62
CA ASN A 69 -8.64 -4.49 16.50
C ASN A 69 -8.56 -3.27 15.56
N VAL A 70 -7.39 -2.63 15.49
CA VAL A 70 -7.10 -1.57 14.50
C VAL A 70 -6.91 -2.20 13.12
N MET A 71 -6.50 -3.46 13.08
CA MET A 71 -6.51 -4.34 11.92
C MET A 71 -7.13 -5.68 12.29
N ILE A 72 -7.65 -6.40 11.30
CA ILE A 72 -8.24 -7.73 11.51
C ILE A 72 -7.49 -8.76 10.69
N ARG A 73 -7.10 -9.86 11.34
CA ARG A 73 -6.54 -11.01 10.63
C ARG A 73 -7.63 -11.69 9.81
N ALA A 74 -7.34 -11.97 8.55
CA ALA A 74 -8.20 -12.72 7.65
C ALA A 74 -7.51 -14.01 7.20
N ASP A 75 -8.25 -15.11 7.26
CA ASP A 75 -7.81 -16.40 6.74
C ASP A 75 -8.43 -16.68 5.37
N LEU A 76 -7.75 -17.48 4.55
CA LEU A 76 -8.26 -17.89 3.25
C LEU A 76 -9.47 -18.81 3.43
N THR A 77 -10.61 -18.39 2.90
CA THR A 77 -11.79 -19.24 2.71
C THR A 77 -11.50 -20.34 1.69
N HIS A 78 -12.37 -21.35 1.58
CA HIS A 78 -12.20 -22.39 0.56
C HIS A 78 -12.19 -21.82 -0.87
N PRO A 79 -13.09 -20.90 -1.28
CA PRO A 79 -13.01 -20.27 -2.59
C PRO A 79 -11.74 -19.42 -2.78
N ALA A 80 -11.32 -18.65 -1.77
CA ALA A 80 -10.08 -17.87 -1.82
C ALA A 80 -8.85 -18.76 -2.01
N ASN A 81 -8.82 -19.95 -1.39
CA ASN A 81 -7.73 -20.91 -1.56
C ASN A 81 -7.54 -21.36 -3.02
N VAL A 82 -8.60 -21.47 -3.81
CA VAL A 82 -8.50 -21.82 -5.24
C VAL A 82 -7.79 -20.71 -6.01
N VAL A 83 -8.16 -19.45 -5.73
CA VAL A 83 -7.53 -18.26 -6.33
C VAL A 83 -6.06 -18.18 -5.90
N PHE A 84 -5.78 -18.31 -4.61
CA PHE A 84 -4.44 -18.33 -4.04
C PHE A 84 -3.56 -19.39 -4.71
N ALA A 85 -4.00 -20.65 -4.75
CA ALA A 85 -3.25 -21.75 -5.36
C ALA A 85 -2.90 -21.44 -6.83
N SER A 86 -3.82 -20.82 -7.57
CA SER A 86 -3.59 -20.43 -8.95
C SER A 86 -2.60 -19.27 -9.13
N LEU A 87 -2.35 -18.46 -8.09
CA LEU A 87 -1.43 -17.32 -8.11
C LEU A 87 -0.01 -17.70 -7.68
N VAL A 88 0.13 -18.75 -6.86
CA VAL A 88 1.44 -19.25 -6.40
C VAL A 88 1.96 -20.41 -7.25
N SER A 89 1.13 -20.98 -8.13
CA SER A 89 1.50 -22.08 -9.03
C SER A 89 1.78 -21.60 -10.44
N GLY A 90 2.97 -21.88 -10.99
CA GLY A 90 3.33 -21.51 -12.38
C GLY A 90 4.82 -21.26 -12.58
N SER A 91 5.17 -20.64 -13.72
CA SER A 91 6.51 -20.09 -13.99
C SER A 91 6.76 -18.87 -13.10
N THR A 92 8.02 -18.67 -12.68
CA THR A 92 8.41 -17.59 -11.74
C THR A 92 8.01 -16.18 -12.21
N SER A 93 7.86 -15.96 -13.53
CA SER A 93 7.37 -14.71 -14.12
C SER A 93 5.89 -14.41 -13.86
N ASP A 94 5.11 -15.44 -13.52
CA ASP A 94 3.65 -15.42 -13.43
C ASP A 94 3.15 -15.91 -12.06
N THR A 95 4.07 -16.21 -11.13
CA THR A 95 3.77 -16.50 -9.73
C THR A 95 4.01 -15.29 -8.85
N LEU A 96 3.25 -15.21 -7.76
CA LEU A 96 3.40 -14.21 -6.71
C LEU A 96 3.96 -14.82 -5.42
N GLY A 97 4.47 -13.97 -4.54
CA GLY A 97 4.75 -14.37 -3.17
C GLY A 97 3.46 -14.72 -2.42
N ASP A 98 3.56 -15.56 -1.39
CA ASP A 98 2.39 -16.04 -0.65
C ASP A 98 1.59 -14.88 -0.01
N GLY A 99 2.27 -13.83 0.49
CA GLY A 99 1.64 -12.64 1.06
C GLY A 99 0.74 -11.90 0.06
N GLU A 100 1.31 -11.57 -1.10
CA GLU A 100 0.60 -10.88 -2.19
C GLU A 100 -0.54 -11.74 -2.75
N ALA A 101 -0.28 -13.02 -2.99
CA ALA A 101 -1.27 -13.97 -3.50
C ALA A 101 -2.46 -14.11 -2.54
N ALA A 102 -2.20 -14.21 -1.23
CA ALA A 102 -3.25 -14.30 -0.22
C ALA A 102 -4.05 -13.00 -0.14
N THR A 103 -3.39 -11.84 -0.21
CA THR A 103 -4.04 -10.52 -0.24
C THR A 103 -5.03 -10.40 -1.41
N ILE A 104 -4.60 -10.76 -2.63
CA ILE A 104 -5.44 -10.75 -3.82
C ILE A 104 -6.61 -11.72 -3.70
N ALA A 105 -6.34 -12.94 -3.22
CA ALA A 105 -7.35 -13.97 -3.09
C ALA A 105 -8.46 -13.57 -2.11
N ILE A 106 -8.09 -13.03 -0.94
CA ILE A 106 -9.06 -12.56 0.07
C ILE A 106 -9.87 -11.39 -0.49
N ALA A 107 -9.21 -10.36 -1.03
CA ALA A 107 -9.91 -9.19 -1.57
C ALA A 107 -10.91 -9.58 -2.66
N LYS A 108 -10.53 -10.50 -3.56
CA LYS A 108 -11.42 -11.01 -4.60
C LYS A 108 -12.62 -11.76 -4.03
N ASP A 109 -12.41 -12.60 -3.03
CA ASP A 109 -13.47 -13.43 -2.43
C ASP A 109 -14.55 -12.57 -1.75
N ILE A 110 -14.13 -11.51 -1.07
CA ILE A 110 -15.04 -10.62 -0.33
C ILE A 110 -15.57 -9.43 -1.15
N GLY A 111 -15.14 -9.28 -2.40
CA GLY A 111 -15.44 -8.10 -3.22
C GLY A 111 -14.84 -6.80 -2.66
N GLY A 112 -13.67 -6.89 -2.03
CA GLY A 112 -12.94 -5.77 -1.43
C GLY A 112 -11.86 -5.19 -2.35
N VAL A 113 -10.95 -4.41 -1.75
CA VAL A 113 -9.83 -3.77 -2.44
C VAL A 113 -8.52 -4.43 -2.02
N ALA A 114 -7.73 -4.90 -2.98
CA ALA A 114 -6.38 -5.40 -2.70
C ALA A 114 -5.38 -4.24 -2.72
N MET A 115 -4.70 -4.04 -1.59
CA MET A 115 -3.67 -3.03 -1.45
C MET A 115 -2.28 -3.62 -1.68
N ILE A 116 -1.61 -3.20 -2.76
CA ILE A 116 -0.33 -3.78 -3.22
C ILE A 116 0.57 -2.68 -3.78
N ASP A 117 1.77 -2.53 -3.23
CA ASP A 117 2.75 -1.55 -3.76
C ASP A 117 3.62 -2.12 -4.89
N GLU A 118 3.88 -3.43 -4.86
CA GLU A 118 4.75 -4.11 -5.81
C GLU A 118 4.13 -4.17 -7.24
N LYS A 119 5.00 -4.08 -8.26
CA LYS A 119 4.59 -3.93 -9.67
C LYS A 119 4.15 -5.24 -10.32
N GLN A 120 4.83 -6.35 -10.07
CA GLN A 120 4.46 -7.69 -10.52
C GLN A 120 3.10 -8.11 -9.92
N GLY A 121 2.89 -7.97 -8.61
CA GLY A 121 1.62 -8.19 -7.93
C GLY A 121 0.47 -7.44 -8.60
N TRP A 122 0.66 -6.15 -8.81
CA TRP A 122 -0.33 -5.32 -9.50
C TRP A 122 -0.58 -5.74 -10.95
N ARG A 123 0.48 -6.02 -11.72
CA ARG A 123 0.36 -6.45 -13.12
C ARG A 123 -0.42 -7.75 -13.23
N ILE A 124 -0.10 -8.73 -12.39
CA ILE A 124 -0.74 -10.05 -12.40
C ILE A 124 -2.19 -9.92 -11.96
N ALA A 125 -2.46 -9.22 -10.85
CA ALA A 125 -3.81 -9.00 -10.36
C ALA A 125 -4.68 -8.26 -11.38
N GLY A 126 -4.21 -7.13 -11.91
CA GLY A 126 -4.96 -6.32 -12.88
C GLY A 126 -5.18 -7.02 -14.22
N GLY A 127 -4.27 -7.91 -14.63
CA GLY A 127 -4.45 -8.72 -15.84
C GLY A 127 -5.41 -9.90 -15.66
N ARG A 128 -5.35 -10.57 -14.51
CA ARG A 128 -6.14 -11.80 -14.25
C ARG A 128 -7.52 -11.52 -13.67
N PHE A 129 -7.68 -10.41 -12.95
CA PHE A 129 -8.92 -10.03 -12.27
C PHE A 129 -9.26 -8.57 -12.58
N PRO A 130 -9.76 -8.26 -13.78
CA PRO A 130 -10.06 -6.89 -14.19
C PRO A 130 -11.08 -6.17 -13.28
N ASP A 131 -11.97 -6.93 -12.65
CA ASP A 131 -12.99 -6.40 -11.74
C ASP A 131 -12.47 -6.20 -10.30
N LEU A 132 -11.25 -6.65 -9.99
CA LEU A 132 -10.65 -6.45 -8.67
C LEU A 132 -10.06 -5.04 -8.59
N GLN A 133 -10.56 -4.25 -7.63
CA GLN A 133 -9.98 -2.95 -7.35
C GLN A 133 -8.60 -3.11 -6.69
N LEU A 134 -7.63 -2.34 -7.19
CA LEU A 134 -6.27 -2.29 -6.69
C LEU A 134 -5.94 -0.88 -6.19
N ALA A 135 -5.23 -0.80 -5.07
CA ALA A 135 -4.77 0.45 -4.48
C ALA A 135 -3.36 0.31 -3.90
N THR A 136 -2.62 1.39 -3.76
CA THR A 136 -1.27 1.41 -3.17
C THR A 136 -1.28 2.08 -1.80
N THR A 137 -0.16 2.05 -1.09
CA THR A 137 0.00 2.84 0.14
C THR A 137 -0.19 4.33 -0.13
N VAL A 138 0.19 4.84 -1.31
CA VAL A 138 -0.04 6.24 -1.69
C VAL A 138 -1.54 6.54 -1.83
N ASP A 139 -2.33 5.62 -2.40
CA ASP A 139 -3.79 5.77 -2.48
C ASP A 139 -4.42 5.87 -1.08
N LEU A 140 -3.95 5.05 -0.12
CA LEU A 140 -4.36 5.11 1.28
C LEU A 140 -4.00 6.44 1.94
N LEU A 141 -2.74 6.89 1.82
CA LEU A 141 -2.30 8.15 2.40
C LEU A 141 -2.98 9.37 1.75
N ALA A 142 -3.46 9.23 0.52
CA ALA A 142 -4.18 10.28 -0.18
C ALA A 142 -5.66 10.41 0.23
N LEU A 143 -6.19 9.52 1.06
CA LEU A 143 -7.53 9.67 1.62
C LEU A 143 -7.61 10.93 2.50
N PRO A 144 -8.61 11.81 2.31
CA PRO A 144 -8.73 13.04 3.09
C PRO A 144 -8.75 12.81 4.60
N SER A 145 -9.44 11.75 5.04
CA SER A 145 -9.56 11.38 6.47
C SER A 145 -8.21 11.17 7.15
N ILE A 146 -7.19 10.70 6.42
CA ILE A 146 -5.85 10.49 6.96
C ILE A 146 -5.18 11.83 7.24
N SER A 147 -5.22 12.75 6.28
CA SER A 147 -4.65 14.09 6.44
C SER A 147 -5.37 14.91 7.51
N GLU A 148 -6.69 14.76 7.61
CA GLU A 148 -7.52 15.42 8.63
C GLU A 148 -7.23 14.88 10.04
N CYS A 149 -7.08 13.56 10.19
CA CYS A 149 -6.79 12.93 11.48
C CYS A 149 -5.39 13.29 12.00
N LEU A 150 -4.37 13.32 11.14
CA LEU A 150 -2.99 13.60 11.52
C LEU A 150 -2.70 15.10 11.65
N GLY A 151 -3.38 15.93 10.85
CA GLY A 151 -3.01 17.33 10.65
C GLY A 151 -1.77 17.48 9.75
N GLN A 152 -1.59 18.65 9.15
CA GLN A 152 -0.65 18.85 8.04
C GLN A 152 0.80 18.51 8.37
N SER A 153 1.29 18.89 9.56
CA SER A 153 2.70 18.69 9.94
C SER A 153 3.03 17.22 10.11
N GLU A 154 2.21 16.49 10.86
CA GLU A 154 2.40 15.07 11.10
C GLU A 154 2.12 14.24 9.85
N PHE A 155 1.10 14.60 9.06
CA PHE A 155 0.83 13.95 7.78
C PHE A 155 2.04 14.01 6.84
N ARG A 156 2.66 15.18 6.69
CA ARG A 156 3.88 15.35 5.88
C ARG A 156 5.02 14.48 6.38
N GLN A 157 5.22 14.46 7.70
CA GLN A 157 6.26 13.63 8.32
C GLN A 157 5.99 12.14 8.10
N ALA A 158 4.74 11.70 8.22
CA ALA A 158 4.33 10.32 8.00
C ALA A 158 4.60 9.87 6.54
N VAL A 159 4.26 10.70 5.55
CA VAL A 159 4.58 10.44 4.14
C VAL A 159 6.09 10.36 3.93
N LEU A 160 6.85 11.30 4.51
CA LEU A 160 8.31 11.31 4.39
C LEU A 160 8.94 10.06 5.02
N ASN A 161 8.52 9.68 6.23
CA ASN A 161 9.01 8.51 6.93
C ASN A 161 8.69 7.21 6.16
N ALA A 162 7.48 7.09 5.60
CA ALA A 162 7.14 5.95 4.75
C ALA A 162 8.10 5.82 3.55
N LEU A 163 8.52 6.95 2.97
CA LEU A 163 9.46 6.97 1.84
C LEU A 163 10.91 6.69 2.23
N THR A 164 11.37 7.17 3.39
CA THR A 164 12.78 7.09 3.79
C THR A 164 13.08 5.83 4.61
N GLU A 165 12.22 5.51 5.56
CA GLU A 165 12.40 4.41 6.51
C GLU A 165 11.90 3.09 5.93
N ALA A 166 10.67 3.06 5.43
CA ALA A 166 10.07 1.86 4.83
C ALA A 166 10.33 1.70 3.33
N ARG A 167 10.87 2.74 2.68
CA ARG A 167 11.17 2.75 1.24
C ARG A 167 9.92 2.54 0.37
N MET A 168 8.79 3.08 0.81
CA MET A 168 7.50 3.02 0.12
C MET A 168 7.67 3.27 -1.37
N GLN A 169 7.15 2.33 -2.18
CA GLN A 169 7.20 2.46 -3.63
C GLN A 169 6.18 3.50 -4.09
N VAL A 170 6.60 4.33 -5.05
CA VAL A 170 5.73 5.34 -5.66
C VAL A 170 5.64 5.07 -7.15
N ARG A 171 4.44 5.23 -7.70
CA ARG A 171 4.18 5.09 -9.14
C ARG A 171 4.36 6.41 -9.86
N GLU A 172 4.60 6.34 -11.17
CA GLU A 172 4.87 7.53 -11.98
C GLU A 172 3.73 8.55 -11.90
N HIS A 173 2.48 8.09 -11.97
CA HIS A 173 1.30 8.97 -11.85
C HIS A 173 1.05 9.49 -10.42
N GLN A 174 1.69 8.91 -9.40
CA GLN A 174 1.59 9.31 -7.99
C GLN A 174 2.67 10.32 -7.58
N LEU A 175 3.72 10.47 -8.40
CA LEU A 175 4.92 11.24 -8.05
C LEU A 175 4.62 12.70 -7.71
N GLU A 176 3.86 13.39 -8.56
CA GLU A 176 3.57 14.82 -8.37
C GLU A 176 2.77 15.07 -7.08
N TRP A 177 1.89 14.15 -6.71
CA TRP A 177 1.17 14.24 -5.45
C TRP A 177 2.09 14.09 -4.25
N VAL A 178 2.99 13.09 -4.28
CA VAL A 178 3.98 12.89 -3.22
C VAL A 178 4.86 14.13 -3.06
N ILE A 179 5.34 14.70 -4.17
CA ILE A 179 6.13 15.95 -4.16
C ILE A 179 5.32 17.11 -3.57
N ALA A 180 4.03 17.22 -3.88
CA ALA A 180 3.18 18.27 -3.29
C ALA A 180 3.06 18.13 -1.77
N GLN A 181 3.13 16.90 -1.23
CA GLN A 181 3.12 16.68 0.21
C GLN A 181 4.45 17.03 0.88
N ILE A 182 5.57 16.47 0.41
CA ILE A 182 6.87 16.56 1.13
C ILE A 182 7.79 17.67 0.62
N GLY A 183 7.48 18.26 -0.54
CA GLY A 183 8.34 19.24 -1.22
C GLY A 183 9.42 18.59 -2.09
N VAL A 184 9.86 19.32 -3.12
CA VAL A 184 10.85 18.84 -4.10
C VAL A 184 12.20 18.52 -3.43
N GLU A 185 12.63 19.35 -2.48
CA GLU A 185 13.92 19.19 -1.80
C GLU A 185 13.98 17.85 -1.04
N ALA A 186 12.94 17.52 -0.26
CA ALA A 186 12.83 16.25 0.43
C ALA A 186 12.73 15.07 -0.56
N ALA A 187 11.99 15.24 -1.66
CA ALA A 187 11.82 14.19 -2.68
C ALA A 187 13.15 13.81 -3.36
N VAL A 188 14.05 14.76 -3.60
CA VAL A 188 15.39 14.49 -4.16
C VAL A 188 16.24 13.64 -3.21
N GLY A 189 16.09 13.83 -1.90
CA GLY A 189 16.79 13.04 -0.88
C GLY A 189 16.27 11.61 -0.71
N CYS A 190 15.08 11.30 -1.24
CA CYS A 190 14.45 9.99 -1.06
C CYS A 190 14.99 8.95 -2.04
N ARG A 191 15.66 7.91 -1.53
CA ARG A 191 16.19 6.81 -2.36
C ARG A 191 15.10 6.06 -3.13
N SER A 192 13.93 5.90 -2.53
CA SER A 192 12.73 5.30 -3.15
C SER A 192 12.24 6.09 -4.38
N LEU A 193 12.48 7.41 -4.42
CA LEU A 193 12.08 8.29 -5.52
C LEU A 193 13.19 8.56 -6.54
N ALA A 194 14.45 8.17 -6.25
CA ALA A 194 15.62 8.57 -7.04
C ALA A 194 15.51 8.25 -8.54
N ARG A 195 14.86 7.13 -8.92
CA ARG A 195 14.60 6.81 -10.34
C ARG A 195 13.58 7.77 -10.95
N LEU A 196 12.47 8.00 -10.26
CA LEU A 196 11.38 8.84 -10.73
C LEU A 196 11.81 10.30 -10.86
N MET A 197 12.56 10.81 -9.89
CA MET A 197 13.12 12.16 -9.94
C MET A 197 14.07 12.37 -11.12
N ARG A 198 14.87 11.35 -11.47
CA ARG A 198 15.74 11.39 -12.67
C ARG A 198 14.93 11.46 -13.96
N VAL A 199 13.88 10.65 -14.09
CA VAL A 199 13.01 10.65 -15.28
C VAL A 199 12.30 12.00 -15.41
N ARG A 200 11.72 12.50 -14.31
CA ARG A 200 11.04 13.81 -14.25
C ARG A 200 11.95 14.97 -14.67
N SER A 201 13.22 14.98 -14.25
CA SER A 201 14.17 16.03 -14.63
C SER A 201 14.66 15.94 -16.08
N ALA A 202 14.52 14.77 -16.72
CA ALA A 202 14.90 14.54 -18.11
C ALA A 202 13.77 14.85 -19.11
N GLU A 203 12.52 14.95 -18.65
CA GLU A 203 11.41 15.39 -19.49
C GLU A 203 11.48 16.91 -19.71
N PRO A 204 11.62 17.39 -20.96
CA PRO A 204 11.56 18.82 -21.23
C PRO A 204 10.18 19.33 -20.83
N HIS A 205 10.15 20.41 -20.05
CA HIS A 205 8.94 21.13 -19.67
C HIS A 205 8.26 21.58 -20.97
N LYS A 206 7.28 20.80 -21.47
CA LYS A 206 6.38 21.27 -22.51
C LYS A 206 5.55 22.39 -21.87
N ALA A 207 6.02 23.61 -22.06
CA ALA A 207 5.23 24.81 -21.82
C ALA A 207 3.93 24.65 -22.61
N VAL A 208 2.84 24.38 -21.89
CA VAL A 208 1.49 24.51 -22.45
C VAL A 208 1.25 26.02 -22.48
N GLY A 209 1.26 26.57 -23.70
CA GLY A 209 0.82 27.93 -23.97
C GLY A 209 -0.69 28.08 -23.92
#